data_AF-A0A9J6A4G5-F1
#
_entry.id   AF-A0A9J6A4G5-F1
#
_cell.length_a   1.000
_cell.length_b   1.000
_cell.length_c   1.000
_cell.angle_alpha   90.00
_cell.angle_beta   90.00
_cell.angle_gamma   90.00
#
_symmetry.space_group_name_H-M   'P 1'
#
loop_
_entity.id
_entity.type
_entity.pdbx_description
1 polymer ?
#
loop_
_entity_poly.entity_id
_entity_poly.type
_entity_poly.pdbx_seq_one_letter_code
_entity_poly.pdbx_strand_id
1 'polypeptide(L)'
;MQLGGKALEGLFQVFNTYVNTLVRALPGSMEEEANFEDSGNKIVRMAETEAQQIALLANASLLADELLPRAAMKLAPLANQKDDLQRRASDRQSRHPEQREWKKRLGNSVDRLKDSFCQQHALDLIFTEEGDSHLTAEMYINMEGNADEMEWSPSLIFQELYVKLNRMAAISADMFVGRERFAMLLLMRLTETVILWLSQDQSFWDDIEEGPRPLGHLGLQQFYLDMKFVTCFASQGRYLSRNLLRVVNDIISKAMSAFAATGMDPYSVLREDEWFTEIAQDAMEKLSGKPKVANGERDLNSPTASVSAQSMSSVRSHGSY
;
A
#
# COMPACT_ATOMS: atom_id res chain seq x y z
N MET A 1 -22.94 19.99 30.91
CA MET A 1 -22.41 19.35 29.69
C MET A 1 -20.95 19.73 29.35
N GLN A 2 -20.20 20.49 30.18
CA GLN A 2 -18.84 20.95 29.83
C GLN A 2 -17.68 19.97 30.13
N LEU A 3 -17.84 19.00 31.06
CA LEU A 3 -16.76 18.08 31.43
C LEU A 3 -16.45 17.04 30.34
N GLY A 4 -17.47 16.48 29.68
CA GLY A 4 -17.29 15.47 28.63
C GLY A 4 -16.53 16.03 27.43
N GLY A 5 -16.86 17.24 26.97
CA GLY A 5 -16.15 17.91 25.88
C GLY A 5 -14.69 18.22 26.23
N LYS A 6 -14.42 18.76 27.43
CA LYS A 6 -13.04 19.03 27.87
C LYS A 6 -12.20 17.75 28.04
N ALA A 7 -12.80 16.67 28.51
CA ALA A 7 -12.12 15.38 28.63
C ALA A 7 -11.78 14.76 27.27
N LEU A 8 -12.72 14.81 26.29
CA LEU A 8 -12.46 14.34 24.93
C LEU A 8 -11.39 15.17 24.22
N GLU A 9 -11.37 16.48 24.45
CA GLU A 9 -10.32 17.35 23.92
C GLU A 9 -8.94 17.01 24.51
N GLY A 10 -8.85 16.83 25.83
CA GLY A 10 -7.60 16.39 26.47
C GLY A 10 -7.12 15.03 25.95
N LEU A 11 -8.05 14.06 25.79
CA LEU A 11 -7.73 12.75 25.23
C LEU A 11 -7.23 12.83 23.78
N PHE A 12 -7.84 13.71 22.98
CA PHE A 12 -7.36 13.98 21.62
C PHE A 12 -5.94 14.56 21.62
N GLN A 13 -5.66 15.54 22.48
CA GLN A 13 -4.32 16.15 22.57
C GLN A 13 -3.24 15.13 22.96
N VAL A 14 -3.53 14.25 23.92
CA VAL A 14 -2.63 13.15 24.31
C VAL A 14 -2.43 12.18 23.15
N PHE A 15 -3.52 11.78 22.46
CA PHE A 15 -3.42 10.89 21.31
C PHE A 15 -2.60 11.50 20.16
N ASN A 16 -2.83 12.78 19.84
CA ASN A 16 -2.06 13.48 18.82
C ASN A 16 -0.57 13.57 19.18
N THR A 17 -0.25 13.81 20.46
CA THR A 17 1.15 13.79 20.96
C THR A 17 1.77 12.41 20.83
N TYR A 18 1.02 11.36 21.17
CA TYR A 18 1.43 9.97 20.95
C TYR A 18 1.71 9.70 19.47
N VAL A 19 0.84 10.10 18.56
CA VAL A 19 1.05 9.89 17.12
C VAL A 19 2.28 10.68 16.61
N ASN A 20 2.49 11.93 17.05
CA ASN A 20 3.71 12.67 16.71
C ASN A 20 4.98 11.95 17.21
N THR A 21 4.90 11.30 18.37
CA THR A 21 5.99 10.49 18.91
C THR A 21 6.26 9.26 18.04
N LEU A 22 5.20 8.62 17.51
CA LEU A 22 5.33 7.51 16.57
C LEU A 22 5.93 7.95 15.22
N VAL A 23 5.57 9.14 14.72
CA VAL A 23 6.16 9.69 13.48
C VAL A 23 7.69 9.82 13.64
N ARG A 24 8.14 10.37 14.78
CA ARG A 24 9.57 10.48 15.11
C ARG A 24 10.28 9.14 15.34
N ALA A 25 9.52 8.05 15.52
CA ALA A 25 10.08 6.72 15.66
C ALA A 25 10.29 6.03 14.29
N LEU A 26 9.73 6.56 13.20
CA LEU A 26 9.98 6.07 11.86
C LEU A 26 11.39 6.49 11.39
N PRO A 27 12.17 5.63 10.70
CA PRO A 27 13.48 6.02 10.20
C PRO A 27 13.41 7.24 9.25
N GLY A 28 14.52 7.95 9.03
CA GLY A 28 14.55 9.16 8.18
C GLY A 28 13.80 10.39 8.73
N SER A 29 12.92 10.25 9.74
CA SER A 29 12.16 11.38 10.33
C SER A 29 13.00 12.37 11.14
N MET A 30 14.30 12.11 11.35
CA MET A 30 15.21 12.94 12.15
C MET A 30 16.10 13.88 11.32
N GLU A 31 16.06 13.83 9.98
CA GLU A 31 16.98 14.61 9.14
C GLU A 31 16.62 16.10 9.03
N GLU A 32 15.41 16.51 9.42
CA GLU A 32 15.01 17.93 9.49
C GLU A 32 15.35 18.62 10.83
N GLU A 33 15.82 17.88 11.85
CA GLU A 33 16.09 18.41 13.20
C GLU A 33 17.61 18.48 13.50
N ALA A 34 18.40 19.09 12.61
CA ALA A 34 19.77 19.56 12.92
C ALA A 34 19.81 20.66 14.02
N ASN A 35 18.70 20.94 14.70
CA ASN A 35 18.55 21.99 15.71
C ASN A 35 18.10 21.49 17.09
N PHE A 36 18.11 20.18 17.37
CA PHE A 36 17.79 19.66 18.72
C PHE A 36 18.97 18.91 19.37
N GLU A 37 20.13 19.56 19.44
CA GLU A 37 21.23 19.15 20.34
C GLU A 37 20.92 19.39 21.83
N ASP A 38 19.73 19.85 22.22
CA ASP A 38 19.39 20.19 23.61
C ASP A 38 18.20 19.42 24.22
N SER A 39 17.89 18.21 23.74
CA SER A 39 17.01 17.31 24.50
C SER A 39 17.67 15.95 24.75
N GLY A 40 18.46 15.92 25.83
CA GLY A 40 19.20 14.76 26.31
C GLY A 40 18.35 13.60 26.84
N ASN A 41 17.35 13.13 26.08
CA ASN A 41 16.70 11.83 26.30
C ASN A 41 16.02 11.35 25.00
N LYS A 42 16.68 10.47 24.24
CA LYS A 42 15.98 9.62 23.25
C LYS A 42 15.13 8.62 24.02
N ILE A 43 13.95 9.04 24.49
CA ILE A 43 12.98 8.17 25.17
C ILE A 43 12.40 7.14 24.19
N VAL A 44 12.44 7.43 22.89
CA VAL A 44 11.80 6.64 21.83
C VAL A 44 12.85 5.92 21.01
N ARG A 45 12.76 4.58 20.97
CA ARG A 45 13.57 3.73 20.10
C ARG A 45 13.01 3.76 18.68
N MET A 46 13.90 3.82 17.68
CA MET A 46 13.52 3.77 16.27
C MET A 46 12.90 2.42 15.90
N ALA A 47 11.90 2.46 15.02
CA ALA A 47 11.31 1.30 14.37
C ALA A 47 12.14 0.95 13.12
N GLU A 48 13.27 0.27 13.33
CA GLU A 48 14.24 -0.07 12.30
C GLU A 48 13.70 -1.05 11.26
N THR A 49 12.76 -1.91 11.65
CA THR A 49 12.19 -2.94 10.77
C THR A 49 10.79 -2.58 10.29
N GLU A 50 10.43 -2.98 9.07
CA GLU A 50 9.06 -2.79 8.54
C GLU A 50 8.01 -3.42 9.46
N ALA A 51 8.30 -4.55 10.10
CA ALA A 51 7.39 -5.16 11.09
C ALA A 51 7.14 -4.24 12.29
N GLN A 52 8.17 -3.58 12.82
CA GLN A 52 8.00 -2.59 13.89
C GLN A 52 7.20 -1.39 13.40
N GLN A 53 7.50 -0.85 12.22
CA GLN A 53 6.81 0.32 11.67
C GLN A 53 5.32 0.04 11.41
N ILE A 54 5.01 -1.11 10.81
CA ILE A 54 3.65 -1.62 10.61
C ILE A 54 2.94 -1.83 11.96
N ALA A 55 3.64 -2.30 13.00
CA ALA A 55 3.08 -2.40 14.35
C ALA A 55 2.65 -1.03 14.90
N LEU A 56 3.47 0.01 14.72
CA LEU A 56 3.14 1.36 15.18
C LEU A 56 1.86 1.87 14.51
N LEU A 57 1.77 1.74 13.19
CA LEU A 57 0.59 2.14 12.40
C LEU A 57 -0.67 1.41 12.83
N ALA A 58 -0.58 0.10 13.03
CA ALA A 58 -1.73 -0.70 13.42
C ALA A 58 -2.19 -0.40 14.86
N ASN A 59 -1.26 -0.21 15.79
CA ASN A 59 -1.58 0.18 17.16
C ASN A 59 -2.28 1.54 17.20
N ALA A 60 -1.76 2.53 16.47
CA ALA A 60 -2.38 3.85 16.35
C ALA A 60 -3.78 3.76 15.72
N SER A 61 -3.94 2.96 14.66
CA SER A 61 -5.23 2.75 13.98
C SER A 61 -6.25 2.07 14.89
N LEU A 62 -5.86 1.02 15.61
CA LEU A 62 -6.73 0.33 16.58
C LEU A 62 -7.22 1.27 17.68
N LEU A 63 -6.31 2.13 18.19
CA LEU A 63 -6.66 3.13 19.18
C LEU A 63 -7.71 4.12 18.62
N ALA A 64 -7.47 4.67 17.43
CA ALA A 64 -8.35 5.66 16.81
C ALA A 64 -9.71 5.10 16.37
N ASP A 65 -9.74 3.89 15.82
CA ASP A 65 -10.94 3.33 15.20
C ASP A 65 -11.87 2.61 16.20
N GLU A 66 -11.28 1.98 17.22
CA GLU A 66 -12.01 1.13 18.15
C GLU A 66 -11.91 1.58 19.60
N LEU A 67 -10.70 1.63 20.17
CA LEU A 67 -10.54 1.71 21.62
C LEU A 67 -10.99 3.08 22.16
N LEU A 68 -10.51 4.17 21.56
CA LEU A 68 -10.84 5.53 21.98
C LEU A 68 -12.32 5.87 21.72
N PRO A 69 -12.93 5.55 20.55
CA PRO A 69 -14.37 5.72 20.36
C PRO A 69 -15.23 4.94 21.35
N ARG A 70 -14.89 3.67 21.65
CA ARG A 70 -15.63 2.87 22.63
C ARG A 70 -15.52 3.44 24.05
N ALA A 71 -14.35 3.96 24.42
CA ALA A 71 -14.17 4.63 25.71
C ALA A 71 -14.97 5.95 25.79
N ALA A 72 -14.94 6.75 24.72
CA ALA A 72 -15.69 8.00 24.63
C ALA A 72 -17.22 7.81 24.76
N MET A 73 -17.77 6.73 24.20
CA MET A 73 -19.19 6.39 24.37
C MET A 73 -19.59 6.20 25.84
N LYS A 74 -18.69 5.67 26.68
CA LYS A 74 -18.95 5.49 28.12
C LYS A 74 -18.87 6.79 28.92
N LEU A 75 -18.22 7.82 28.38
CA LEU A 75 -18.10 9.15 29.01
C LEU A 75 -19.29 10.07 28.70
N ALA A 76 -20.18 9.68 27.78
CA ALA A 76 -21.41 10.41 27.51
C ALA A 76 -22.37 10.31 28.72
N PRO A 77 -23.04 11.41 29.11
CA PRO A 77 -23.88 11.41 30.30
C PRO A 77 -25.03 10.39 30.18
N LEU A 78 -25.12 9.49 31.17
CA LEU A 78 -26.13 8.44 31.35
C LEU A 78 -27.59 8.93 31.37
N ALA A 79 -27.83 10.25 31.34
CA ALA A 79 -29.15 10.86 31.49
C ALA A 79 -30.14 10.52 30.35
N ASN A 80 -29.67 10.08 29.18
CA ASN A 80 -30.55 9.73 28.06
C ASN A 80 -30.89 8.23 27.96
N GLN A 81 -30.25 7.35 28.72
CA GLN A 81 -30.47 5.90 28.58
C GLN A 81 -31.88 5.45 29.02
N LYS A 82 -32.58 6.23 29.86
CA LYS A 82 -33.94 5.90 30.32
C LYS A 82 -35.04 6.29 29.31
N ASP A 83 -34.81 7.31 28.49
CA ASP A 83 -35.72 7.70 27.39
C ASP A 83 -35.46 6.90 26.09
N ASP A 84 -34.31 6.22 26.01
CA ASP A 84 -33.83 5.52 24.82
C ASP A 84 -34.50 4.15 24.55
N LEU A 85 -35.29 3.61 25.50
CA LEU A 85 -36.03 2.36 25.27
C LEU A 85 -37.28 2.55 24.38
N GLN A 86 -37.68 3.79 24.07
CA GLN A 86 -38.95 4.06 23.37
C GLN A 86 -38.84 4.66 21.96
N ARG A 87 -37.65 5.04 21.46
CA ARG A 87 -37.56 5.70 20.13
C ARG A 87 -36.81 4.87 19.09
N ARG A 88 -37.55 4.54 18.02
CA ARG A 88 -37.24 3.65 16.90
C ARG A 88 -35.83 3.80 16.32
N ALA A 89 -35.32 2.67 15.82
CA ALA A 89 -34.00 2.42 15.23
C ALA A 89 -33.58 3.31 14.04
N SER A 90 -34.47 4.13 13.47
CA SER A 90 -34.17 4.93 12.27
C SER A 90 -33.40 6.22 12.55
N ASP A 91 -33.29 6.66 13.81
CA ASP A 91 -32.81 8.00 14.16
C ASP A 91 -31.42 8.00 14.84
N ARG A 92 -30.75 6.84 14.87
CA ARG A 92 -29.42 6.64 15.50
C ARG A 92 -28.27 7.25 14.69
N GLN A 93 -28.43 7.45 13.38
CA GLN A 93 -27.36 7.90 12.49
C GLN A 93 -26.97 9.39 12.72
N SER A 94 -27.85 10.18 13.34
CA SER A 94 -27.79 11.65 13.42
C SER A 94 -27.29 12.21 14.77
N ARG A 95 -27.28 11.40 15.84
CA ARG A 95 -27.39 11.94 17.21
C ARG A 95 -26.09 12.39 17.90
N HIS A 96 -24.90 12.19 17.32
CA HIS A 96 -23.63 12.62 17.96
C HIS A 96 -22.63 13.25 16.96
N PRO A 97 -22.94 14.44 16.41
CA PRO A 97 -22.03 15.13 15.49
C PRO A 97 -20.66 15.42 16.11
N GLU A 98 -20.60 15.75 17.40
CA GLU A 98 -19.34 15.99 18.13
C GLU A 98 -18.47 14.74 18.22
N GLN A 99 -19.06 13.56 18.46
CA GLN A 99 -18.31 12.30 18.50
C GLN A 99 -17.81 11.89 17.11
N ARG A 100 -18.59 12.16 16.06
CA ARG A 100 -18.17 11.91 14.68
C ARG A 100 -16.99 12.81 14.29
N GLU A 101 -17.06 14.10 14.61
CA GLU A 101 -15.97 15.04 14.36
C GLU A 101 -14.73 14.68 15.17
N TRP A 102 -14.90 14.31 16.44
CA TRP A 102 -13.79 13.84 17.27
C TRP A 102 -13.13 12.57 16.71
N LYS A 103 -13.93 11.57 16.27
CA LYS A 103 -13.41 10.37 15.59
C LYS A 103 -12.65 10.73 14.30
N LYS A 104 -13.17 11.68 13.52
CA LYS A 104 -12.50 12.17 12.31
C LYS A 104 -11.13 12.79 12.66
N ARG A 105 -11.04 13.59 13.72
CA ARG A 105 -9.77 14.17 14.19
C ARG A 105 -8.76 13.09 14.59
N LEU A 106 -9.20 12.02 15.29
CA LEU A 106 -8.33 10.87 15.59
C LEU A 106 -7.81 10.22 14.30
N GLY A 107 -8.70 9.95 13.34
CA GLY A 107 -8.34 9.39 12.03
C GLY A 107 -7.30 10.24 11.30
N ASN A 108 -7.52 11.56 11.22
CA ASN A 108 -6.57 12.49 10.61
C ASN A 108 -5.18 12.47 11.28
N SER A 109 -5.13 12.25 12.60
CA SER A 109 -3.85 12.13 13.30
C SER A 109 -3.11 10.87 12.84
N VAL A 110 -3.81 9.73 12.75
CA VAL A 110 -3.25 8.47 12.24
C VAL A 110 -2.85 8.59 10.77
N ASP A 111 -3.60 9.33 9.97
CA ASP A 111 -3.28 9.53 8.56
C ASP A 111 -1.92 10.24 8.38
N ARG A 112 -1.55 11.17 9.25
CA ARG A 112 -0.20 11.78 9.25
C ARG A 112 0.91 10.75 9.45
N LEU A 113 0.68 9.76 10.31
CA LEU A 113 1.64 8.66 10.53
C LEU A 113 1.74 7.76 9.29
N LYS A 114 0.61 7.46 8.64
CA LYS A 114 0.59 6.71 7.38
C LYS A 114 1.29 7.47 6.26
N ASP A 115 1.07 8.78 6.17
CA ASP A 115 1.73 9.64 5.17
C ASP A 115 3.25 9.64 5.37
N SER A 116 3.71 9.82 6.61
CA SER A 116 5.14 9.79 6.93
C SER A 116 5.76 8.44 6.57
N PHE A 117 5.08 7.33 6.91
CA PHE A 117 5.51 5.99 6.54
C PHE A 117 5.59 5.78 5.01
N CYS A 118 4.55 6.20 4.28
CA CYS A 118 4.50 6.01 2.82
C CYS A 118 5.54 6.88 2.12
N GLN A 119 5.71 8.13 2.56
CA GLN A 119 6.71 9.05 2.04
C GLN A 119 8.11 8.51 2.25
N GLN A 120 8.43 8.07 3.46
CA GLN A 120 9.75 7.52 3.77
C GLN A 120 10.06 6.29 2.90
N HIS A 121 9.13 5.34 2.81
CA HIS A 121 9.34 4.16 1.96
C HIS A 121 9.36 4.45 0.46
N ALA A 122 8.74 5.54 0.02
CA ALA A 122 8.88 6.01 -1.36
C ALA A 122 10.26 6.63 -1.58
N LEU A 123 10.75 7.43 -0.65
CA LEU A 123 12.09 8.02 -0.71
C LEU A 123 13.17 6.93 -0.70
N ASP A 124 13.09 5.96 0.22
CA ASP A 124 14.02 4.82 0.31
C ASP A 124 14.03 3.95 -0.96
N LEU A 125 12.96 3.99 -1.76
CA LEU A 125 12.83 3.22 -3.00
C LEU A 125 13.32 4.02 -4.21
N ILE A 126 13.01 5.32 -4.25
CA ILE A 126 13.30 6.19 -5.39
C ILE A 126 14.75 6.70 -5.34
N PHE A 127 15.30 6.95 -4.16
CA PHE A 127 16.60 7.57 -4.02
C PHE A 127 17.64 6.63 -3.40
N THR A 128 18.87 6.74 -3.86
CA THR A 128 20.04 6.11 -3.25
C THR A 128 20.46 6.84 -1.97
N GLU A 129 21.31 6.20 -1.16
CA GLU A 129 21.95 6.85 -0.01
C GLU A 129 22.81 8.07 -0.40
N GLU A 130 23.26 8.14 -1.66
CA GLU A 130 24.06 9.23 -2.21
C GLU A 130 23.19 10.39 -2.75
N GLY A 131 21.86 10.21 -2.79
CA GLY A 131 20.89 11.20 -3.26
C GLY A 131 20.55 11.10 -4.75
N ASP A 132 21.09 10.12 -5.46
CA ASP A 132 20.73 9.86 -6.86
C ASP A 132 19.36 9.20 -6.95
N SER A 133 18.63 9.45 -8.05
CA SER A 133 17.33 8.81 -8.30
C SER A 133 17.50 7.51 -9.09
N HIS A 134 16.82 6.44 -8.66
CA HIS A 134 16.57 5.23 -9.43
C HIS A 134 15.47 5.41 -10.49
N LEU A 135 14.68 6.47 -10.38
CA LEU A 135 13.61 6.82 -11.30
C LEU A 135 14.02 8.05 -12.12
N THR A 136 14.65 7.81 -13.26
CA THR A 136 15.18 8.88 -14.13
C THR A 136 14.64 8.77 -15.54
N ALA A 137 14.56 9.87 -16.28
CA ALA A 137 14.13 9.86 -17.68
C ALA A 137 15.06 8.99 -18.55
N GLU A 138 16.35 8.96 -18.20
CA GLU A 138 17.39 8.20 -18.89
C GLU A 138 17.08 6.70 -19.02
N MET A 139 16.36 6.11 -18.06
CA MET A 139 15.97 4.70 -18.12
C MET A 139 15.10 4.36 -19.34
N TYR A 140 14.36 5.35 -19.85
CA TYR A 140 13.51 5.20 -21.04
C TYR A 140 14.17 5.78 -22.29
N ILE A 141 14.88 6.91 -22.15
CA ILE A 141 15.52 7.60 -23.28
C ILE A 141 16.68 6.79 -23.86
N ASN A 142 17.46 6.11 -23.02
CA ASN A 142 18.64 5.37 -23.45
C ASN A 142 18.33 3.94 -23.91
N MET A 143 17.06 3.60 -24.13
CA MET A 143 16.68 2.30 -24.68
C MET A 143 16.99 2.23 -26.17
N GLU A 144 18.02 1.44 -26.49
CA GLU A 144 18.49 1.18 -27.86
C GLU A 144 18.44 -0.32 -28.15
N GLY A 145 18.31 -0.71 -29.43
CA GLY A 145 18.37 -2.11 -29.86
C GLY A 145 17.17 -2.55 -30.69
N ASN A 146 17.06 -3.87 -30.90
CA ASN A 146 15.94 -4.48 -31.60
C ASN A 146 14.93 -5.05 -30.60
N ALA A 147 13.65 -4.71 -30.75
CA ALA A 147 12.57 -5.13 -29.87
C ALA A 147 12.39 -6.66 -29.80
N ASP A 148 12.81 -7.38 -30.85
CA ASP A 148 12.70 -8.83 -30.96
C ASP A 148 13.79 -9.59 -30.21
N GLU A 149 14.91 -8.93 -29.88
CA GLU A 149 16.06 -9.52 -29.19
C GLU A 149 16.08 -9.15 -27.69
N MET A 150 15.25 -8.19 -27.29
CA MET A 150 15.17 -7.72 -25.91
C MET A 150 14.34 -8.66 -25.03
N GLU A 151 14.89 -9.03 -23.87
CA GLU A 151 14.12 -9.70 -22.82
C GLU A 151 13.28 -8.66 -22.06
N TRP A 152 12.00 -8.55 -22.44
CA TRP A 152 11.08 -7.59 -21.84
C TRP A 152 10.77 -7.93 -20.39
N SER A 153 10.93 -6.94 -19.52
CA SER A 153 10.50 -7.00 -18.12
C SER A 153 10.19 -5.60 -17.61
N PRO A 154 9.33 -5.45 -16.59
CA PRO A 154 9.13 -4.16 -15.92
C PRO A 154 10.45 -3.63 -15.37
N SER A 155 10.64 -2.32 -15.31
CA SER A 155 11.87 -1.73 -14.80
C SER A 155 12.09 -2.05 -13.33
N LEU A 156 13.36 -2.14 -12.93
CA LEU A 156 13.79 -2.63 -11.61
C LEU A 156 13.07 -1.93 -10.44
N ILE A 157 12.93 -0.61 -10.47
CA ILE A 157 12.25 0.14 -9.41
C ILE A 157 10.80 -0.31 -9.19
N PHE A 158 10.07 -0.65 -10.25
CA PHE A 158 8.70 -1.15 -10.12
C PHE A 158 8.68 -2.61 -9.67
N GLN A 159 9.65 -3.43 -10.09
CA GLN A 159 9.82 -4.79 -9.54
C GLN A 159 10.09 -4.75 -8.03
N GLU A 160 10.96 -3.85 -7.58
CA GLU A 160 11.27 -3.64 -6.17
C GLU A 160 10.07 -3.14 -5.39
N LEU A 161 9.29 -2.21 -5.95
CA LEU A 161 8.00 -1.79 -5.38
C LEU A 161 7.07 -2.99 -5.18
N TYR A 162 6.91 -3.84 -6.20
CA TYR A 162 6.08 -5.05 -6.12
C TYR A 162 6.57 -6.00 -5.01
N VAL A 163 7.86 -6.28 -4.96
CA VAL A 163 8.46 -7.16 -3.93
C VAL A 163 8.25 -6.58 -2.53
N LYS A 164 8.47 -5.28 -2.36
CA LYS A 164 8.27 -4.55 -1.10
C LYS A 164 6.82 -4.62 -0.64
N LEU A 165 5.86 -4.34 -1.54
CA LEU A 165 4.44 -4.42 -1.24
C LEU A 165 4.01 -5.83 -0.81
N ASN A 166 4.50 -6.88 -1.48
CA ASN A 166 4.21 -8.26 -1.07
C ASN A 166 4.81 -8.60 0.30
N ARG A 167 6.03 -8.16 0.57
CA ARG A 167 6.68 -8.34 1.88
C ARG A 167 5.87 -7.66 2.99
N MET A 168 5.43 -6.42 2.79
CA MET A 168 4.58 -5.70 3.73
C MET A 168 3.20 -6.34 3.89
N ALA A 169 2.63 -6.86 2.80
CA ALA A 169 1.36 -7.58 2.84
C ALA A 169 1.48 -8.85 3.69
N ALA A 170 2.55 -9.62 3.53
CA ALA A 170 2.82 -10.83 4.31
C ALA A 170 2.99 -10.51 5.81
N ILE A 171 3.84 -9.53 6.14
CA ILE A 171 4.03 -9.06 7.53
C ILE A 171 2.68 -8.65 8.14
N SER A 172 1.86 -7.90 7.40
CA SER A 172 0.56 -7.43 7.88
C SER A 172 -0.44 -8.58 8.08
N ALA A 173 -0.43 -9.58 7.20
CA ALA A 173 -1.29 -10.76 7.31
C ALA A 173 -0.95 -11.58 8.56
N ASP A 174 0.33 -11.76 8.85
CA ASP A 174 0.81 -12.50 10.04
C ASP A 174 0.49 -11.73 11.33
N MET A 175 0.65 -10.41 11.33
CA MET A 175 0.44 -9.57 12.52
C MET A 175 -1.03 -9.28 12.81
N PHE A 176 -1.90 -9.19 11.79
CA PHE A 176 -3.28 -8.70 11.95
C PHE A 176 -4.33 -9.57 11.25
N VAL A 177 -4.47 -10.79 11.74
CA VAL A 177 -5.54 -11.70 11.31
C VAL A 177 -6.92 -11.04 11.44
N GLY A 178 -7.69 -11.00 10.35
CA GLY A 178 -9.02 -10.40 10.31
C GLY A 178 -9.06 -8.88 10.15
N ARG A 179 -7.94 -8.23 9.84
CA ARG A 179 -7.84 -6.78 9.56
C ARG A 179 -7.24 -6.49 8.20
N GLU A 180 -7.59 -7.29 7.20
CA GLU A 180 -7.04 -7.23 5.84
C GLU A 180 -7.24 -5.84 5.20
N ARG A 181 -8.33 -5.15 5.58
CA ARG A 181 -8.62 -3.79 5.11
C ARG A 181 -7.54 -2.78 5.50
N PHE A 182 -6.91 -2.93 6.66
CA PHE A 182 -5.83 -2.03 7.07
C PHE A 182 -4.63 -2.17 6.14
N ALA A 183 -4.18 -3.40 5.89
CA ALA A 183 -3.07 -3.70 4.99
C ALA A 183 -3.39 -3.20 3.57
N MET A 184 -4.57 -3.52 3.04
CA MET A 184 -5.02 -3.08 1.72
C MET A 184 -4.96 -1.55 1.55
N LEU A 185 -5.44 -0.78 2.54
CA LEU A 185 -5.40 0.69 2.49
C LEU A 185 -3.99 1.25 2.62
N LEU A 186 -3.11 0.59 3.38
CA LEU A 186 -1.71 0.99 3.51
C LEU A 186 -0.96 0.77 2.19
N LEU A 187 -1.12 -0.41 1.57
CA LEU A 187 -0.51 -0.74 0.28
C LEU A 187 -1.02 0.17 -0.85
N MET A 188 -2.32 0.48 -0.83
CA MET A 188 -2.93 1.45 -1.75
C MET A 188 -2.25 2.81 -1.63
N ARG A 189 -2.10 3.33 -0.41
CA ARG A 189 -1.50 4.64 -0.16
C ARG A 189 -0.02 4.67 -0.55
N LEU A 190 0.75 3.63 -0.20
CA LEU A 190 2.17 3.53 -0.56
C LEU A 190 2.36 3.49 -2.09
N THR A 191 1.56 2.67 -2.79
CA THR A 191 1.61 2.61 -4.26
C THR A 191 1.27 3.96 -4.88
N GLU A 192 0.20 4.62 -4.39
CA GLU A 192 -0.17 5.97 -4.85
C GLU A 192 0.94 6.99 -4.60
N THR A 193 1.59 6.96 -3.44
CA THR A 193 2.70 7.87 -3.13
C THR A 193 3.82 7.74 -4.16
N VAL A 194 4.29 6.52 -4.44
CA VAL A 194 5.39 6.30 -5.41
C VAL A 194 5.00 6.75 -6.82
N ILE A 195 3.78 6.45 -7.27
CA ILE A 195 3.35 6.81 -8.63
C ILE A 195 3.06 8.31 -8.76
N LEU A 196 2.61 8.97 -7.70
CA LEU A 196 2.47 10.42 -7.67
C LEU A 196 3.82 11.13 -7.75
N TRP A 197 4.88 10.59 -7.17
CA TRP A 197 6.24 11.11 -7.32
C TRP A 197 6.64 11.19 -8.80
N LEU A 198 6.51 10.08 -9.55
CA LEU A 198 6.75 10.08 -11.00
C LEU A 198 5.89 11.11 -11.74
N SER A 199 4.60 11.16 -11.40
CA SER A 199 3.65 12.07 -12.06
C SER A 199 3.99 13.54 -11.83
N GLN A 200 4.66 13.88 -10.73
CA GLN A 200 4.91 15.26 -10.29
C GLN A 200 6.38 15.69 -10.45
N ASP A 201 7.26 14.78 -10.86
CA ASP A 201 8.67 15.08 -11.07
C ASP A 201 8.87 15.92 -12.34
N GLN A 202 8.98 17.23 -12.16
CA GLN A 202 9.16 18.15 -13.26
C GLN A 202 10.47 17.90 -14.02
N SER A 203 11.57 17.59 -13.32
CA SER A 203 12.86 17.36 -13.97
C SER A 203 12.80 16.13 -14.88
N PHE A 204 12.18 15.04 -14.39
CA PHE A 204 11.96 13.85 -15.19
C PHE A 204 11.20 14.17 -16.48
N TRP A 205 10.14 14.97 -16.39
CA TRP A 205 9.31 15.29 -17.56
C TRP A 205 9.96 16.30 -18.50
N ASP A 206 10.71 17.27 -17.99
CA ASP A 206 11.47 18.22 -18.81
C ASP A 206 12.49 17.46 -19.69
N ASP A 207 13.16 16.45 -19.13
CA ASP A 207 14.10 15.61 -19.89
C ASP A 207 13.40 14.76 -20.97
N ILE A 208 12.18 14.28 -20.71
CA ILE A 208 11.39 13.48 -21.66
C ILE A 208 10.79 14.35 -22.79
N GLU A 209 10.32 15.55 -22.46
CA GLU A 209 9.57 16.42 -23.38
C GLU A 209 10.46 17.39 -24.15
N GLU A 210 11.46 17.97 -23.48
CA GLU A 210 12.31 19.05 -23.99
C GLU A 210 13.80 18.66 -24.04
N GLY A 211 14.14 17.46 -23.58
CA GLY A 211 15.51 16.97 -23.54
C GLY A 211 16.17 16.82 -24.92
N PRO A 212 17.52 16.75 -24.96
CA PRO A 212 18.27 16.70 -26.22
C PRO A 212 18.06 15.41 -27.01
N ARG A 213 17.59 14.35 -26.35
CA ARG A 213 17.23 13.07 -26.98
C ARG A 213 15.76 12.80 -26.72
N PRO A 214 14.93 12.64 -27.76
CA PRO A 214 13.52 12.37 -27.57
C PRO A 214 13.30 10.94 -27.07
N LEU A 215 12.13 10.69 -26.46
CA LEU A 215 11.68 9.35 -26.12
C LEU A 215 11.62 8.46 -27.37
N GLY A 216 12.35 7.35 -27.36
CA GLY A 216 12.35 6.35 -28.44
C GLY A 216 11.16 5.39 -28.38
N HIS A 217 10.97 4.59 -29.44
CA HIS A 217 9.88 3.62 -29.52
C HIS A 217 9.98 2.52 -28.44
N LEU A 218 11.19 2.02 -28.18
CA LEU A 218 11.44 1.07 -27.09
C LEU A 218 11.17 1.69 -25.72
N GLY A 219 11.62 2.94 -25.53
CA GLY A 219 11.35 3.71 -24.32
C GLY A 219 9.86 3.87 -24.05
N LEU A 220 9.06 4.21 -25.07
CA LEU A 220 7.61 4.30 -24.95
C LEU A 220 6.96 2.95 -24.60
N GLN A 221 7.40 1.86 -25.23
CA GLN A 221 6.92 0.51 -24.90
C GLN A 221 7.26 0.13 -23.45
N GLN A 222 8.47 0.42 -22.98
CA GLN A 222 8.87 0.17 -21.59
C GLN A 222 8.06 1.00 -20.60
N PHE A 223 7.83 2.29 -20.89
CA PHE A 223 6.99 3.15 -20.06
C PHE A 223 5.57 2.56 -19.94
N TYR A 224 5.00 2.13 -21.06
CA TYR A 224 3.69 1.50 -21.08
C TYR A 224 3.68 0.20 -20.25
N LEU A 225 4.70 -0.65 -20.42
CA LEU A 225 4.87 -1.88 -19.66
C LEU A 225 4.95 -1.62 -18.15
N ASP A 226 5.72 -0.63 -17.72
CA ASP A 226 5.88 -0.28 -16.31
C ASP A 226 4.58 0.18 -15.67
N MET A 227 3.83 1.04 -16.37
CA MET A 227 2.52 1.50 -15.93
C MET A 227 1.47 0.38 -15.94
N LYS A 228 1.55 -0.55 -16.89
CA LYS A 228 0.71 -1.76 -16.91
C LYS A 228 1.04 -2.69 -15.75
N PHE A 229 2.32 -2.91 -15.47
CA PHE A 229 2.77 -3.72 -14.34
C PHE A 229 2.22 -3.19 -13.01
N VAL A 230 2.29 -1.87 -12.79
CA VAL A 230 1.68 -1.20 -11.62
C VAL A 230 0.19 -1.48 -11.50
N THR A 231 -0.54 -1.37 -12.61
CA THR A 231 -1.98 -1.64 -12.64
C THR A 231 -2.29 -3.11 -12.36
N CYS A 232 -1.52 -4.03 -12.94
CA CYS A 232 -1.67 -5.47 -12.76
C CYS A 232 -1.47 -5.89 -11.31
N PHE A 233 -0.35 -5.50 -10.68
CA PHE A 233 -0.09 -5.92 -9.31
C PHE A 233 -1.06 -5.27 -8.31
N ALA A 234 -1.44 -4.00 -8.54
CA ALA A 234 -2.37 -3.32 -7.66
C ALA A 234 -3.78 -3.92 -7.75
N SER A 235 -4.18 -4.35 -8.95
CA SER A 235 -5.43 -5.05 -9.17
C SER A 235 -5.43 -6.42 -8.47
N GLN A 236 -4.39 -7.24 -8.68
CA GLN A 236 -4.28 -8.56 -8.05
C GLN A 236 -4.25 -8.48 -6.53
N GLY A 237 -3.53 -7.49 -5.99
CA GLY A 237 -3.45 -7.22 -4.55
C GLY A 237 -4.67 -6.52 -3.96
N ARG A 238 -5.66 -6.17 -4.79
CA ARG A 238 -6.92 -5.47 -4.39
C ARG A 238 -6.71 -4.09 -3.79
N TYR A 239 -5.63 -3.41 -4.16
CA TYR A 239 -5.32 -2.05 -3.72
C TYR A 239 -5.25 -1.04 -4.87
N LEU A 240 -5.70 -1.41 -6.08
CA LEU A 240 -5.90 -0.47 -7.19
C LEU A 240 -7.08 0.47 -6.89
N SER A 241 -6.79 1.74 -6.66
CA SER A 241 -7.80 2.77 -6.49
C SER A 241 -8.15 3.45 -7.82
N ARG A 242 -9.30 4.15 -7.85
CA ARG A 242 -9.67 5.00 -9.00
C ARG A 242 -8.68 6.13 -9.20
N ASN A 243 -8.09 6.65 -8.13
CA ASN A 243 -7.11 7.73 -8.21
C ASN A 243 -5.80 7.21 -8.81
N LEU A 244 -5.29 6.06 -8.33
CA LEU A 244 -4.10 5.42 -8.89
C LEU A 244 -4.27 5.15 -10.38
N LEU A 245 -5.39 4.53 -10.78
CA LEU A 245 -5.66 4.24 -12.18
C LEU A 245 -5.68 5.51 -13.05
N ARG A 246 -6.27 6.60 -12.54
CA ARG A 246 -6.27 7.89 -13.23
C ARG A 246 -4.85 8.43 -13.42
N VAL A 247 -4.05 8.47 -12.35
CA VAL A 247 -2.66 8.98 -12.42
C VAL A 247 -1.82 8.14 -13.37
N VAL A 248 -1.95 6.81 -13.34
CA VAL A 248 -1.27 5.92 -14.28
C VAL A 248 -1.66 6.23 -15.73
N ASN A 249 -2.96 6.41 -16.02
CA ASN A 249 -3.41 6.77 -17.36
C ASN A 249 -2.93 8.17 -17.79
N ASP A 250 -2.86 9.13 -16.87
CA ASP A 250 -2.33 10.47 -17.12
C ASP A 250 -0.84 10.40 -17.49
N ILE A 251 -0.05 9.59 -16.77
CA ILE A 251 1.36 9.32 -17.07
C ILE A 251 1.53 8.69 -18.46
N ILE A 252 0.76 7.64 -18.79
CA ILE A 252 0.79 7.01 -20.11
C ILE A 252 0.45 8.03 -21.20
N SER A 253 -0.59 8.83 -20.99
CA SER A 253 -1.01 9.86 -21.96
C SER A 253 0.06 10.93 -22.17
N LYS A 254 0.77 11.32 -21.11
CA LYS A 254 1.88 12.27 -21.17
C LYS A 254 3.06 11.70 -21.96
N ALA A 255 3.46 10.45 -21.69
CA ALA A 255 4.51 9.76 -22.44
C ALA A 255 4.15 9.60 -23.93
N MET A 256 2.92 9.22 -24.25
CA MET A 256 2.44 9.14 -25.64
C MET A 256 2.47 10.50 -26.34
N SER A 257 2.13 11.58 -25.62
CA SER A 257 2.16 12.94 -26.17
C SER A 257 3.59 13.42 -26.44
N ALA A 258 4.52 13.14 -25.52
CA ALA A 258 5.94 13.43 -25.70
C ALA A 258 6.52 12.68 -26.91
N PHE A 259 6.18 11.40 -27.08
CA PHE A 259 6.57 10.63 -28.27
C PHE A 259 5.94 11.19 -29.55
N ALA A 260 4.64 11.54 -29.52
CA ALA A 260 3.94 12.08 -30.70
C ALA A 260 4.54 13.41 -31.18
N ALA A 261 5.13 14.20 -30.27
CA ALA A 261 5.80 15.45 -30.61
C ALA A 261 7.00 15.25 -31.57
N THR A 262 7.54 14.04 -31.71
CA THR A 262 8.57 13.71 -32.70
C THR A 262 8.00 13.50 -34.11
N GLY A 263 6.68 13.62 -34.30
CA GLY A 263 5.99 13.42 -35.57
C GLY A 263 5.64 11.96 -35.89
N MET A 264 5.83 11.03 -34.93
CA MET A 264 5.46 9.62 -35.06
C MET A 264 4.13 9.33 -34.37
N ASP A 265 3.38 8.34 -34.86
CA ASP A 265 2.15 7.89 -34.20
C ASP A 265 2.49 6.92 -33.06
N PRO A 266 2.19 7.23 -31.78
CA PRO A 266 2.43 6.33 -30.65
C PRO A 266 1.76 4.96 -30.83
N TYR A 267 0.57 4.90 -31.43
CA TYR A 267 -0.15 3.65 -31.62
C TYR A 267 0.46 2.77 -32.70
N SER A 268 1.30 3.32 -33.59
CA SER A 268 2.02 2.55 -34.60
C SER A 268 3.18 1.73 -34.02
N VAL A 269 3.68 2.11 -32.84
CA VAL A 269 4.81 1.44 -32.18
C VAL A 269 4.38 0.62 -30.96
N LEU A 270 3.21 0.89 -30.37
CA LEU A 270 2.71 0.11 -29.25
C LEU A 270 2.19 -1.27 -29.71
N ARG A 271 2.45 -2.28 -28.87
CA ARG A 271 1.89 -3.63 -29.03
C ARG A 271 0.45 -3.67 -28.49
N GLU A 272 -0.21 -4.79 -28.66
CA GLU A 272 -1.54 -5.02 -28.08
C GLU A 272 -1.48 -5.04 -26.54
N ASP A 273 -2.56 -4.60 -25.89
CA ASP A 273 -2.62 -4.48 -24.43
C ASP A 273 -2.42 -5.83 -23.70
N GLU A 274 -2.91 -6.90 -24.33
CA GLU A 274 -2.78 -8.27 -23.84
C GLU A 274 -1.30 -8.67 -23.71
N TRP A 275 -0.47 -8.28 -24.67
CA TRP A 275 0.97 -8.56 -24.63
C TRP A 275 1.64 -7.95 -23.39
N PHE A 276 1.35 -6.68 -23.08
CA PHE A 276 1.90 -6.04 -21.88
C PHE A 276 1.38 -6.70 -20.59
N THR A 277 0.13 -7.12 -20.60
CA THR A 277 -0.50 -7.80 -19.45
C THR A 277 0.15 -9.16 -19.20
N GLU A 278 0.45 -9.93 -20.25
CA GLU A 278 1.15 -11.22 -20.16
C GLU A 278 2.57 -11.04 -19.60
N ILE A 279 3.35 -10.10 -20.13
CA ILE A 279 4.70 -9.82 -19.63
C ILE A 279 4.68 -9.37 -18.17
N ALA A 280 3.72 -8.52 -17.79
CA ALA A 280 3.54 -8.10 -16.41
C ALA A 280 3.23 -9.29 -15.49
N GLN A 281 2.31 -10.17 -15.89
CA GLN A 281 1.96 -11.36 -15.11
C GLN A 281 3.14 -12.33 -14.97
N ASP A 282 3.86 -12.61 -16.06
CA ASP A 282 5.05 -13.46 -16.05
C ASP A 282 6.13 -12.90 -15.11
N ALA A 283 6.35 -11.57 -15.12
CA ALA A 283 7.27 -10.92 -14.19
C ALA A 283 6.81 -11.07 -12.73
N MET A 284 5.53 -10.89 -12.44
CA MET A 284 4.98 -11.09 -11.09
C MET A 284 5.15 -12.55 -10.62
N GLU A 285 4.90 -13.54 -11.48
CA GLU A 285 5.10 -14.95 -11.16
C GLU A 285 6.57 -15.22 -10.81
N LYS A 286 7.50 -14.79 -11.66
CA LYS A 286 8.95 -14.90 -11.42
C LYS A 286 9.36 -14.28 -10.09
N LEU A 287 8.93 -13.04 -9.83
CA LEU A 287 9.25 -12.30 -8.60
C LEU A 287 8.63 -12.90 -7.34
N SER A 288 7.46 -13.53 -7.47
CA SER A 288 6.79 -14.19 -6.34
C SER A 288 7.42 -15.52 -5.92
N GLY A 289 8.31 -16.08 -6.74
CA GLY A 289 8.93 -17.39 -6.51
C GLY A 289 7.94 -18.57 -6.55
N LYS A 290 6.69 -18.34 -6.98
CA LYS A 290 5.69 -19.41 -7.14
C LYS A 290 5.99 -20.17 -8.43
N PRO A 291 6.09 -21.51 -8.40
CA PRO A 291 6.32 -22.28 -9.62
C PRO A 291 5.13 -22.07 -10.56
N LYS A 292 5.44 -21.80 -11.84
CA LYS A 292 4.46 -21.75 -12.93
C LYS A 292 3.68 -23.07 -12.88
N VAL A 293 2.39 -23.01 -12.50
CA VAL A 293 1.54 -24.21 -12.47
C VAL A 293 1.36 -24.59 -13.93
N ALA A 294 2.20 -25.52 -14.40
CA ALA A 294 2.07 -26.10 -15.71
C ALA A 294 0.64 -26.62 -15.82
N ASN A 295 -0.08 -26.09 -16.82
CA ASN A 295 -1.46 -26.37 -17.12
C ASN A 295 -1.72 -27.89 -17.03
N GLY A 296 -2.46 -28.30 -16.00
CA GLY A 296 -2.66 -29.69 -15.64
C GLY A 296 -3.47 -29.75 -14.36
N GLU A 297 -4.79 -29.80 -14.51
CA GLU A 297 -5.77 -30.04 -13.46
C GLU A 297 -5.25 -30.98 -12.37
N ARG A 298 -4.93 -30.43 -11.20
CA ARG A 298 -4.97 -31.16 -9.94
C ARG A 298 -5.05 -30.17 -8.79
N ASP A 299 -6.28 -29.91 -8.36
CA ASP A 299 -6.59 -29.27 -7.09
C ASP A 299 -5.91 -30.06 -5.94
N LEU A 300 -4.80 -29.55 -5.43
CA LEU A 300 -4.10 -30.12 -4.28
C LEU A 300 -4.61 -29.59 -2.93
N ASN A 301 -5.69 -28.79 -2.93
CA ASN A 301 -6.23 -28.17 -1.71
C ASN A 301 -7.69 -28.56 -1.41
N SER A 302 -8.05 -29.83 -1.58
CA SER A 302 -9.31 -30.37 -1.07
C SER A 302 -9.07 -31.30 0.13
N PRO A 303 -9.48 -30.94 1.37
CA PRO A 303 -9.28 -31.76 2.57
C PRO A 303 -10.15 -33.03 2.65
N THR A 304 -10.78 -33.46 1.55
CA THR A 304 -11.75 -34.56 1.51
C THR A 304 -11.42 -35.64 0.48
N ALA A 305 -10.13 -35.80 0.12
CA ALA A 305 -9.67 -37.00 -0.56
C ALA A 305 -9.77 -38.20 0.40
N SER A 306 -10.90 -38.89 0.27
CA SER A 306 -11.40 -39.89 1.19
C SER A 306 -10.51 -41.13 1.21
N VAL A 307 -10.08 -41.50 2.42
CA VAL A 307 -9.57 -42.83 2.74
C VAL A 307 -10.73 -43.81 2.55
N SER A 308 -10.72 -44.56 1.46
CA SER A 308 -11.66 -45.66 1.25
C SER A 308 -10.91 -46.97 0.99
N ALA A 309 -11.15 -47.90 1.91
CA ALA A 309 -11.06 -49.35 1.77
C ALA A 309 -9.66 -50.00 1.72
N GLN A 310 -9.11 -50.26 2.90
CA GLN A 310 -8.64 -51.62 3.21
C GLN A 310 -9.36 -52.11 4.47
N SER A 311 -10.43 -52.88 4.24
CA SER A 311 -11.09 -53.69 5.24
C SER A 311 -10.10 -54.70 5.81
N MET A 312 -9.71 -54.53 7.06
CA MET A 312 -9.14 -55.59 7.87
C MET A 312 -10.12 -55.91 9.00
N SER A 313 -10.71 -57.10 8.90
CA SER A 313 -11.64 -57.70 9.84
C SER A 313 -11.07 -57.71 11.26
N SER A 314 -11.85 -57.17 12.20
CA SER A 314 -11.62 -57.32 13.63
C SER A 314 -11.94 -58.74 14.09
N VAL A 315 -10.94 -59.40 14.66
CA VAL A 315 -11.09 -60.64 15.43
C VAL A 315 -11.76 -60.29 16.75
N ARG A 316 -12.98 -60.81 16.95
CA ARG A 316 -13.68 -60.82 18.23
C ARG A 316 -12.91 -61.69 19.23
N SER A 317 -12.50 -61.08 20.35
CA SER A 317 -12.24 -61.76 21.61
C SER A 317 -13.47 -61.58 22.50
N HIS A 318 -14.14 -62.67 22.84
CA HIS A 318 -14.98 -62.75 24.03
C HIS A 318 -14.52 -63.97 24.82
N GLY A 319 -14.06 -63.73 26.04
CA GLY A 319 -13.79 -64.79 27.01
C GLY A 319 -15.06 -65.29 27.70
N SER A 320 -15.00 -66.58 28.04
CA SER A 320 -15.50 -67.23 29.25
C SER A 320 -17.01 -67.25 29.52
N TYR A 321 -17.62 -68.42 29.32
CA TYR A 321 -18.06 -69.34 30.39
C TYR A 321 -18.11 -70.78 29.84
#